data_AF-A0A679FQG7-F1
#
_entry.id   AF-A0A679FQG7-F1
#
_cell.length_a   1.000
_cell.length_b   1.000
_cell.length_c   1.000
_cell.angle_alpha   90.00
_cell.angle_beta   90.00
_cell.angle_gamma   90.00
#
_symmetry.space_group_name_H-M   'P 1'
#
loop_
_entity.id
_entity.type
_entity.pdbx_description
1 polymer ?
#
loop_
_entity_poly.entity_id
_entity_poly.type
_entity_poly.pdbx_seq_one_letter_code
_entity_poly.pdbx_strand_id
1 'polypeptide(L)' 'MKINEFIVLEQFIVSRYTMAILPYFLNSDVYAKVIEEDGEYIVKKTPTDIVKQSCDYYGSSYRG' A
#
# COMPACT_ATOMS: atom_id res chain seq x y z
N MET A 1 3.11 4.03 15.41
CA MET A 1 4.57 3.83 15.62
C MET A 1 5.28 4.53 14.48
N LYS A 2 6.01 5.62 14.73
CA LYS A 2 6.77 6.34 13.70
C LYS A 2 8.09 5.61 13.48
N ILE A 3 8.29 5.06 12.28
CA ILE A 3 9.59 4.58 11.82
C ILE A 3 10.05 5.67 10.85
N ASN A 4 10.89 6.60 11.34
CA ASN A 4 11.48 7.74 10.64
C ASN A 4 10.67 8.32 9.44
N GLU A 5 10.00 9.45 9.67
CA GLU A 5 9.27 10.29 8.68
C GLU A 5 8.05 9.69 7.96
N PHE A 6 7.77 8.39 8.04
CA PHE A 6 6.60 7.80 7.36
C PHE A 6 5.38 7.58 8.26
N ILE A 7 4.20 7.84 7.71
CA ILE A 7 2.92 7.41 8.28
C ILE A 7 2.76 5.92 7.98
N VAL A 8 2.57 5.11 9.03
CA VAL A 8 2.38 3.67 8.92
C VAL A 8 0.90 3.32 9.01
N LEU A 9 0.39 2.57 8.04
CA LEU A 9 -1.01 2.17 7.90
C LEU A 9 -1.16 0.64 7.89
N GLU A 10 -2.30 0.15 8.41
CA GLU A 10 -2.66 -1.29 8.36
C GLU A 10 -3.45 -1.64 7.09
N GLN A 11 -4.19 -0.67 6.54
CA GLN A 11 -5.01 -0.82 5.35
C GLN A 11 -4.81 0.38 4.42
N PHE A 12 -4.94 0.12 3.13
CA PHE A 12 -4.88 1.14 2.10
C PHE A 12 -5.73 0.66 0.91
N ILE A 13 -6.54 1.56 0.35
CA ILE A 13 -7.33 1.32 -0.85
C ILE A 13 -6.77 2.19 -1.96
N VAL A 14 -6.40 1.57 -3.08
CA VAL A 14 -5.88 2.28 -4.25
C VAL A 14 -6.91 3.28 -4.74
N SER A 15 -6.46 4.51 -4.95
CA SER A 15 -7.28 5.62 -5.43
C SER A 15 -6.65 6.22 -6.69
N ARG A 16 -7.36 7.15 -7.32
CA ARG A 16 -6.83 7.95 -8.43
C ARG A 16 -5.62 8.82 -8.07
N TYR A 17 -5.35 9.03 -6.78
CA TYR A 17 -4.22 9.80 -6.28
C TYR A 17 -3.00 8.93 -6.01
N THR A 18 -3.16 7.59 -6.02
CA THR A 18 -2.06 6.65 -5.85
C THR A 18 -1.18 6.66 -7.10
N MET A 19 0.04 7.17 -6.96
CA MET A 19 1.02 7.26 -8.04
C MET A 19 1.85 5.98 -8.17
N ALA A 20 2.22 5.36 -7.05
CA ALA A 20 3.02 4.13 -7.05
C ALA A 20 2.80 3.30 -5.78
N ILE A 21 2.95 1.98 -5.94
CA ILE A 21 2.99 1.01 -4.83
C ILE A 21 4.26 0.18 -5.03
N LEU A 22 5.23 0.36 -4.15
CA LEU A 22 6.56 -0.23 -4.25
C LEU A 22 6.79 -1.20 -3.09
N PRO A 23 7.53 -2.31 -3.28
CA PRO A 23 7.92 -3.15 -2.15
C PRO A 23 8.83 -2.37 -1.19
N TYR A 24 8.58 -2.49 0.10
CA TYR A 24 9.40 -1.91 1.16
C TYR A 24 9.87 -3.03 2.10
N PHE A 25 11.17 -3.31 2.08
CA PHE A 25 11.77 -4.36 2.88
C PHE A 25 12.20 -3.80 4.22
N LEU A 26 11.63 -4.32 5.32
CA LEU A 26 12.01 -3.95 6.67
C LEU A 26 12.31 -5.20 7.48
N ASN A 27 13.57 -5.37 7.85
CA ASN A 27 14.07 -6.59 8.48
C ASN A 27 13.77 -7.83 7.61
N SER A 28 12.97 -8.75 8.11
CA SER A 28 12.53 -9.97 7.41
C SER A 28 11.13 -9.84 6.79
N ASP A 29 10.46 -8.71 6.97
CA ASP A 29 9.11 -8.48 6.48
C ASP A 29 9.11 -7.68 5.17
N VAL A 30 8.11 -7.97 4.33
CA VAL A 30 7.82 -7.20 3.11
C VAL A 30 6.54 -6.41 3.31
N TYR A 31 6.67 -5.10 3.33
CA TYR A 31 5.59 -4.13 3.33
C TYR A 31 5.51 -3.43 1.98
N ALA A 32 4.66 -2.41 1.88
CA ALA A 32 4.58 -1.56 0.71
C ALA A 32 4.84 -0.11 1.09
N LYS A 33 5.62 0.59 0.28
CA LYS A 33 5.65 2.04 0.24
C LYS A 33 4.64 2.50 -0.81
N VAL A 34 3.64 3.25 -0.38
CA VAL A 34 2.66 3.89 -1.27
C VAL A 34 3.05 5.36 -1.42
N ILE A 35 3.10 5.82 -2.66
CA ILE A 35 3.27 7.23 -3.01
C ILE A 35 1.94 7.72 -3.55
N GLU A 36 1.36 8.72 -2.91
CA GLU A 36 0.24 9.52 -3.41
C GLU A 36 0.72 10.93 -3.79
N GLU A 37 -0.12 11.68 -4.50
CA GLU A 37 0.16 13.06 -4.91
C GLU A 37 0.60 13.96 -3.73
N ASP A 38 -0.02 13.79 -2.55
CA ASP A 38 0.20 14.63 -1.37
C ASP A 38 1.10 14.00 -0.30
N GLY A 39 1.64 12.79 -0.51
CA GLY A 39 2.47 12.17 0.51
C GLY A 39 2.83 10.70 0.31
N GLU A 40 3.56 10.17 1.29
CA GLU A 40 4.07 8.81 1.26
C GLU A 40 3.71 8.04 2.54
N TYR A 41 3.35 6.77 2.36
CA TYR A 41 2.89 5.88 3.43
C TYR A 41 3.63 4.55 3.39
N ILE A 42 3.86 3.96 4.57
CA ILE A 42 4.22 2.55 4.68
C ILE A 42 2.97 1.77 5.08
N VAL A 43 2.57 0.80 4.27
CA VAL A 43 1.41 -0.05 4.53
C VAL A 43 1.91 -1.44 4.89
N LYS A 44 1.42 -2.00 6.00
CA LYS A 44 1.82 -3.34 6.48
C LYS A 44 1.19 -4.50 5.68
N LYS A 45 1.29 -4.40 4.36
CA LYS A 45 0.82 -5.38 3.37
C LYS A 45 1.81 -5.40 2.21
N THR A 46 1.87 -6.51 1.49
CA THR A 46 2.63 -6.52 0.23
C THR A 46 1.92 -5.66 -0.82
N PRO A 47 2.63 -5.15 -1.84
CA PRO A 47 1.98 -4.43 -2.95
C PRO A 47 0.82 -5.22 -3.57
N THR A 48 1.01 -6.52 -3.78
CA THR A 48 0.00 -7.41 -4.37
C THR A 48 -1.24 -7.54 -3.49
N ASP A 49 -1.08 -7.62 -2.17
CA ASP A 49 -2.21 -7.70 -1.24
C ASP A 49 -3.03 -6.42 -1.22
N ILE A 50 -2.38 -5.25 -1.34
CA ILE A 50 -3.06 -3.95 -1.44
C ILE A 50 -3.91 -3.90 -2.72
N VAL A 51 -3.35 -4.32 -3.85
CA VAL A 51 -4.09 -4.32 -5.12
C VAL A 51 -5.27 -5.28 -5.06
N LYS A 52 -5.07 -6.53 -4.58
CA LYS A 52 -6.15 -7.51 -4.41
C LYS A 52 -7.28 -6.98 -3.54
N GLN A 53 -6.96 -6.45 -2.35
CA GLN A 53 -7.95 -5.89 -1.45
C GLN A 53 -8.68 -4.69 -2.07
N SER A 54 -7.98 -3.88 -2.88
CA SER A 54 -8.60 -2.76 -3.58
C SER A 54 -9.56 -3.23 -4.68
N CYS A 55 -9.19 -4.24 -5.46
CA CYS A 55 -10.11 -4.87 -6.41
C CYS A 55 -11.37 -5.36 -5.69
N ASP A 56 -11.20 -6.12 -4.59
CA ASP A 56 -12.33 -6.63 -3.80
C ASP A 56 -13.22 -5.48 -3.28
N TYR A 57 -12.62 -4.40 -2.80
CA TYR A 57 -13.32 -3.19 -2.36
C TYR A 57 -14.18 -2.56 -3.47
N TYR A 58 -13.67 -2.50 -4.71
CA TYR A 58 -14.40 -1.98 -5.87
C TYR A 58 -15.32 -3.01 -6.54
N GLY A 59 -15.48 -4.21 -5.97
CA GLY A 59 -16.35 -5.26 -6.50
C GLY A 59 -15.79 -5.98 -7.74
N SER A 60 -14.47 -5.96 -7.92
CA SER A 60 -13.76 -6.68 -8.97
C SER A 60 -12.79 -7.70 -8.37
N SER A 61 -12.27 -8.61 -9.19
CA SER A 61 -11.22 -9.52 -8.77
C SER A 61 -9.86 -9.02 -9.23
N TYR A 62 -8.79 -9.40 -8.55
CA TYR A 62 -7.42 -9.17 -9.05
C TYR A 62 -7.15 -9.80 -10.42
N ARG A 63 -7.99 -10.75 -10.87
CA ARG A 63 -7.86 -11.43 -12.16
C ARG A 63 -8.64 -10.76 -13.30
N GLY A 64 -9.40 -9.70 -13.01
CA GLY A 64 -10.45 -9.17 -13.89
C GLY A 64 -11.76 -9.85 -13.58
#